data_AF-A0A6V8DL72-F1
#
_entry.id   AF-A0A6V8DL72-F1
#
_cell.length_a   1.000
_cell.length_b   1.000
_cell.length_c   1.000
_cell.angle_alpha   90.00
_cell.angle_beta   90.00
_cell.angle_gamma   90.00
#
_symmetry.space_group_name_H-M   'P 1'
#
loop_
_entity.id
_entity.type
_entity.pdbx_description
1 polymer ?
#
loop_
_entity_poly.entity_id
_entity_poly.type
_entity_poly.pdbx_seq_one_letter_code
_entity_poly.pdbx_strand_id
1 'polypeptide(L)' 'MSSQYERELRQVLAGVPKGVEGVIKSCSTVEKERMRLVVDRPFLVVRAAGSGMEGTGDLLALRGDLCFPIEVKS' A
#
# COMPACT_ATOMS: atom_id res chain seq x y z
N MET A 1 -12.82 -7.39 8.30
CA MET A 1 -11.78 -7.97 7.44
C MET A 1 -11.17 -6.91 6.52
N SER A 2 -11.95 -6.09 5.80
CA SER A 2 -11.40 -5.06 4.89
C SER A 2 -10.40 -4.10 5.55
N SER A 3 -10.65 -3.64 6.79
CA SER A 3 -9.74 -2.67 7.44
C SER A 3 -8.36 -3.24 7.76
N GLN A 4 -8.21 -4.57 7.84
CA GLN A 4 -6.91 -5.19 8.02
C GLN A 4 -6.10 -5.15 6.72
N TYR A 5 -6.69 -5.56 5.60
CA TYR A 5 -6.04 -5.49 4.29
C TYR A 5 -5.70 -4.06 3.88
N GLU A 6 -6.61 -3.11 4.10
CA GLU A 6 -6.37 -1.68 3.85
C GLU A 6 -5.13 -1.21 4.64
N ARG A 7 -5.06 -1.58 5.92
CA ARG A 7 -3.95 -1.21 6.79
C ARG A 7 -2.62 -1.82 6.34
N GLU A 8 -2.61 -3.10 5.98
CA GLU A 8 -1.42 -3.79 5.49
C GLU A 8 -0.93 -3.18 4.17
N LEU A 9 -1.84 -2.98 3.20
CA LEU A 9 -1.52 -2.36 1.92
C LEU A 9 -0.97 -0.94 2.11
N ARG A 10 -1.57 -0.14 2.99
CA ARG A 10 -1.08 1.20 3.33
C ARG A 10 0.34 1.16 3.88
N GLN A 11 0.67 0.22 4.76
CA GLN A 11 2.02 0.10 5.31
C GLN A 11 3.05 -0.26 4.23
N VAL A 12 2.68 -1.14 3.29
CA VAL A 12 3.56 -1.51 2.17
C VAL A 12 3.79 -0.33 1.24
N LEU A 13 2.72 0.34 0.78
CA LEU A 13 2.83 1.46 -0.16
C LEU A 13 3.57 2.67 0.45
N ALA A 14 3.40 2.92 1.75
CA ALA A 14 4.13 3.95 2.48
C ALA A 14 5.58 3.55 2.83
N GLY A 15 6.05 2.37 2.39
CA GLY A 15 7.41 1.91 2.61
C GLY A 15 7.77 1.62 4.07
N VAL A 16 6.79 1.30 4.92
CA VAL A 16 7.05 0.98 6.33
C VAL A 16 7.77 -0.36 6.41
N PRO A 17 9.03 -0.44 6.91
CA PRO A 17 9.83 -1.67 6.83
C PRO A 17 9.14 -2.88 7.46
N LYS A 18 8.51 -2.69 8.63
CA LYS A 18 7.76 -3.75 9.31
C LYS A 18 6.57 -4.27 8.51
N GLY A 19 5.88 -3.40 7.76
CA GLY A 19 4.76 -3.79 6.90
C GLY A 19 5.24 -4.56 5.67
N VAL A 20 6.27 -4.05 5.01
CA VAL A 20 6.89 -4.69 3.84
C VAL A 20 7.40 -6.09 4.19
N GLU A 21 8.24 -6.22 5.24
CA GLU A 21 8.75 -7.51 5.72
C GLU A 21 7.63 -8.43 6.23
N GLY A 22 6.51 -7.85 6.67
CA GLY A 22 5.31 -8.58 7.06
C GLY A 22 4.71 -9.39 5.91
N VAL A 23 4.65 -8.80 4.72
CA VAL A 23 3.94 -9.33 3.54
C VAL A 23 4.84 -10.21 2.68
N ILE A 24 6.14 -9.93 2.60
CA ILE A 24 7.04 -10.64 1.68
C ILE A 24 7.65 -11.93 2.24
N LYS A 25 7.24 -12.40 3.42
CA LYS A 25 7.88 -13.51 4.14
C LYS A 25 7.98 -14.79 3.31
N SER A 26 6.90 -15.12 2.59
CA SER A 26 6.77 -16.31 1.75
C SER A 26 7.32 -16.13 0.34
N CYS A 27 7.72 -14.92 -0.05
CA CYS A 27 8.26 -14.64 -1.37
C CYS A 27 9.69 -15.22 -1.53
N SER A 28 10.07 -15.46 -2.78
CA SER A 28 11.43 -15.80 -3.17
C SER A 28 12.41 -14.66 -2.86
N THR A 29 13.71 -14.97 -2.82
CA THR A 29 14.76 -13.97 -2.57
C THR A 29 14.69 -12.81 -3.56
N VAL A 30 14.50 -13.09 -4.85
CA VAL A 30 14.42 -12.06 -5.89
C VAL A 30 13.22 -11.14 -5.70
N GLU A 31 12.06 -11.71 -5.36
CA GLU A 31 10.85 -10.91 -5.07
C GLU A 31 11.03 -10.05 -3.83
N LYS A 32 11.66 -10.58 -2.77
CA LYS A 32 11.94 -9.82 -1.54
C LYS A 32 12.79 -8.58 -1.83
N GLU A 33 13.89 -8.73 -2.56
CA GLU A 33 14.76 -7.60 -2.89
C GLU A 33 14.02 -6.55 -3.75
N ARG A 34 13.21 -6.98 -4.73
CA ARG A 34 12.42 -6.06 -5.55
C ARG A 34 11.39 -5.30 -4.72
N MET A 35 10.72 -5.99 -3.80
CA MET A 35 9.69 -5.38 -2.96
C MET A 35 10.29 -4.36 -1.98
N ARG A 36 11.51 -4.59 -1.47
CA ARG A 36 12.18 -3.64 -0.56
C ARG A 36 12.48 -2.28 -1.19
N LEU A 37 12.57 -2.18 -2.51
CA LEU A 37 12.77 -0.89 -3.21
C LEU A 37 11.67 0.13 -2.91
N VAL A 38 10.48 -0.32 -2.48
CA VAL A 38 9.41 0.60 -2.04
C VAL A 38 9.80 1.40 -0.80
N VAL A 39 10.74 0.91 0.02
CA VAL A 39 11.26 1.62 1.20
C VAL A 39 12.11 2.82 0.78
N ASP A 40 12.89 2.68 -0.29
CA ASP A 40 13.75 3.76 -0.80
C ASP A 40 12.96 4.83 -1.55
N ARG A 41 11.85 4.44 -2.19
CA ARG A 41 10.99 5.35 -2.96
C ARG A 41 9.49 5.06 -2.70
N PRO A 42 8.99 5.41 -1.51
CA PRO A 42 7.63 5.11 -1.10
C PRO A 42 6.60 6.01 -1.79
N PHE A 43 5.33 5.64 -1.66
CA PHE A 43 4.21 6.50 -1.98
C PHE A 43 3.84 7.36 -0.77
N LEU A 44 3.44 8.60 -1.02
CA LEU A 44 2.59 9.35 -0.10
C LEU A 44 1.21 8.69 -0.11
N VAL A 45 0.81 8.10 1.01
CA VAL A 45 -0.48 7.40 1.13
C VAL A 45 -1.37 8.10 2.14
N VAL A 46 -2.55 8.51 1.69
CA VAL A 46 -3.59 9.10 2.55
C VAL A 46 -4.89 8.29 2.45
N ARG A 47 -5.68 8.30 3.52
CA ARG A 47 -7.05 7.76 3.47
C ARG A 47 -7.95 8.82 2.86
N ALA A 48 -8.83 8.43 1.95
CA ALA A 48 -9.82 9.34 1.42
C ALA A 48 -10.89 9.61 2.49
N ALA A 49 -11.20 10.88 2.74
CA ALA A 49 -12.30 11.26 3.61
C ALA A 49 -13.63 10.85 2.93
N GLY A 50 -14.53 10.21 3.67
CA GLY A 50 -15.78 9.70 3.09
C GLY A 50 -15.65 8.39 2.29
N SER A 51 -14.61 7.60 2.53
CA SER A 51 -14.49 6.20 2.06
C SER A 51 -15.83 5.47 2.28
N GLY A 52 -16.39 4.91 1.19
CA GLY A 52 -17.74 4.34 1.12
C GLY A 52 -18.68 5.04 0.12
N MET A 53 -18.35 6.24 -0.35
CA MET A 53 -19.01 6.86 -1.50
C MET A 53 -18.38 6.37 -2.81
N GLU A 54 -19.22 5.99 -3.78
CA GLU A 54 -18.79 5.51 -5.08
C GLU A 54 -17.84 6.53 -5.76
N GLY A 55 -16.68 6.03 -6.22
CA GLY A 55 -15.66 6.86 -6.88
C GLY A 55 -14.65 7.55 -5.96
N THR A 56 -14.78 7.48 -4.63
CA THR A 56 -13.86 8.15 -3.69
C THR A 56 -12.59 7.34 -3.43
N GLY A 57 -12.67 6.00 -3.48
CA GLY A 57 -11.59 5.12 -3.06
C GLY A 57 -11.41 5.10 -1.53
N ASP A 58 -10.63 4.15 -1.04
CA ASP A 58 -10.23 4.07 0.37
C ASP A 58 -8.88 4.73 0.62
N LEU A 59 -7.95 4.53 -0.32
CA LEU A 59 -6.60 5.08 -0.26
C LEU A 59 -6.28 5.86 -1.52
N LEU A 60 -5.52 6.94 -1.37
CA LEU A 60 -4.84 7.61 -2.45
C LEU A 60 -3.33 7.46 -2.24
N ALA A 61 -2.64 6.81 -3.18
CA ALA A 61 -1.20 6.61 -3.17
C ALA A 61 -0.54 7.40 -4.30
N LEU A 62 0.34 8.34 -3.93
CA LEU A 62 1.01 9.26 -4.86
C LEU A 62 2.51 9.11 -4.77
N ARG A 63 3.17 9.02 -5.92
CA ARG A 63 4.62 9.10 -6.06
C ARG A 63 4.86 9.88 -7.35
N GLY A 64 5.87 10.75 -7.45
CA GLY A 64 5.94 11.74 -8.55
C GLY A 64 5.67 11.21 -9.98
N ASP A 65 5.93 9.93 -10.24
CA ASP A 65 5.68 9.20 -11.48
C ASP A 65 4.31 8.49 -11.60
N LEU A 66 3.61 8.21 -10.49
CA LEU A 66 2.42 7.36 -10.43
C LEU A 66 1.39 7.84 -9.40
N CYS A 67 0.11 7.75 -9.75
CA CYS A 67 -1.02 8.07 -8.88
C CYS A 67 -2.04 6.92 -8.91
N PHE A 68 -2.34 6.36 -7.73
CA PHE A 68 -3.30 5.28 -7.59
C PHE A 68 -4.42 5.65 -6.62
N PRO A 69 -5.65 5.91 -7.13
CA PRO A 69 -6.86 5.78 -6.33
C PRO A 69 -7.15 4.29 -6.13
N ILE A 70 -7.27 3.85 -4.88
CA ILE A 70 -7.37 2.43 -4.51
C ILE A 70 -8.65 2.20 -3.72
N GLU A 71 -9.47 1.28 -4.20
CA GLU A 71 -10.64 0.74 -3.53
C GLU A 71 -10.30 -0.65 -2.97
N VAL A 72 -10.42 -0.84 -1.65
CA VAL A 72 -10.12 -2.09 -0.96
C VAL A 72 -11.42 -2.86 -0.71
N LYS A 73 -11.63 -3.93 -1.49
CA LYS A 73 -12.78 -4.81 -1.31
C LYS A 73 -12.53 -5.89 -0.24
N SER A 74 -13.62 -6.36 0.35
CA SER A 74 -13.63 -7.44 1.36
C SER A 74 -13.72 -8.80 0.70
#